data_AF-A0A1C6IS97-F1
#
_entry.id   AF-A0A1C6IS97-F1
#
_cell.length_a   1.000
_cell.length_b   1.000
_cell.length_c   1.000
_cell.angle_alpha   90.00
_cell.angle_beta   90.00
_cell.angle_gamma   90.00
#
_symmetry.space_group_name_H-M   'P 1'
#
loop_
_entity.id
_entity.type
_entity.pdbx_description
1 polymer ?
#
loop_
_entity_poly.entity_id
_entity_poly.type
_entity_poly.pdbx_seq_one_letter_code
_entity_poly.pdbx_strand_id
1 'polypeptide(L)'
;MARAIDASELMAEIQACSWDSEQDKERAEDLVLGMLTLTPPNEALTIEQLREMVGEPVWVQTPGIPQYGRWVIVAGVDTEYWQSTLYCQGDYTCRNYGRDWLAYRRPPEGEEEP
;
A
#
# COMPACT_ATOMS: atom_id res chain seq x y z
N MET A 1 10.32 0.83 -11.86
CA MET A 1 9.80 -0.46 -11.35
C MET A 1 8.44 -0.72 -12.00
N ALA A 2 8.22 -1.89 -12.60
CA ALA A 2 6.94 -2.22 -13.23
C ALA A 2 5.86 -2.41 -12.15
N ARG A 3 4.75 -1.67 -12.26
CA ARG A 3 3.63 -1.69 -11.30
C ARG A 3 2.69 -2.85 -11.64
N ALA A 4 2.27 -3.62 -10.64
CA ALA A 4 1.31 -4.71 -10.85
C ALA A 4 -0.07 -4.12 -11.13
N ILE A 5 -0.63 -4.46 -12.30
CA ILE A 5 -1.96 -4.06 -12.76
C ILE A 5 -2.95 -5.15 -12.32
N ASP A 6 -4.12 -4.76 -11.80
CA ASP A 6 -5.20 -5.73 -11.61
C ASP A 6 -5.69 -6.18 -12.99
N ALA A 7 -5.27 -7.38 -13.38
CA ALA A 7 -5.52 -7.91 -14.71
C ALA A 7 -6.99 -8.24 -14.94
N SER A 8 -7.79 -8.45 -13.88
CA SER A 8 -9.19 -8.86 -14.01
C SER A 8 -10.08 -7.65 -14.35
N GLU A 9 -9.83 -6.53 -13.67
CA GLU A 9 -10.51 -5.27 -13.91
C GLU A 9 -10.13 -4.68 -15.28
N LEU A 10 -8.84 -4.73 -15.65
CA LEU A 10 -8.34 -4.40 -16.98
C LEU A 10 -9.10 -5.14 -18.09
N MET A 11 -9.24 -6.46 -17.92
CA MET A 11 -9.86 -7.31 -18.93
C MET A 11 -11.37 -7.03 -19.06
N ALA A 12 -12.05 -6.66 -17.98
CA ALA A 12 -13.46 -6.30 -18.00
C ALA A 12 -13.69 -4.97 -18.73
N GLU A 13 -12.86 -3.95 -18.49
CA GLU A 13 -12.98 -2.66 -19.17
C GLU A 13 -12.58 -2.73 -20.65
N ILE A 14 -11.55 -3.51 -20.99
CA ILE A 14 -11.21 -3.78 -22.38
C ILE A 14 -12.37 -4.47 -23.10
N GLN A 15 -13.01 -5.47 -22.48
CA GLN A 15 -14.14 -6.16 -23.11
C GLN A 15 -15.40 -5.28 -23.24
N ALA A 16 -15.56 -4.27 -22.39
CA ALA A 16 -16.67 -3.31 -22.47
C ALA A 16 -16.48 -2.28 -23.60
N CYS A 17 -15.26 -2.07 -24.08
CA CYS A 17 -14.97 -1.23 -25.25
C CYS A 17 -15.21 -1.99 -26.56
N SER A 18 -15.91 -1.36 -27.50
CA SER A 18 -16.09 -1.83 -28.87
C SER A 18 -14.95 -1.28 -29.74
N TRP A 19 -13.93 -2.09 -30.02
CA TRP A 19 -12.64 -1.69 -30.63
C TRP A 19 -12.64 -1.61 -32.16
N ASP A 20 -13.63 -0.93 -32.76
CA ASP A 20 -13.81 -0.93 -34.22
C ASP A 20 -13.42 0.40 -34.91
N SER A 21 -12.89 1.40 -34.18
CA SER A 21 -12.63 2.74 -34.71
C SER A 21 -11.32 3.37 -34.21
N GLU A 22 -10.81 4.39 -34.91
CA GLU A 22 -9.59 5.13 -34.49
C GLU A 22 -9.78 5.88 -33.16
N GLN A 23 -11.02 6.18 -32.77
CA GLN A 23 -11.36 6.70 -31.43
C GLN A 23 -11.01 5.73 -30.29
N ASP A 24 -10.89 4.43 -30.57
CA ASP A 24 -10.55 3.44 -29.56
C ASP A 24 -9.07 3.49 -29.16
N LYS A 25 -8.21 4.08 -29.99
CA LYS A 25 -6.80 4.27 -29.67
C LYS A 25 -6.61 5.31 -28.55
N GLU A 26 -7.31 6.44 -28.64
CA GLU A 26 -7.29 7.48 -27.60
C GLU A 26 -7.90 6.95 -26.29
N ARG A 27 -8.94 6.12 -26.38
CA ARG A 27 -9.54 5.45 -25.21
C ARG A 27 -8.63 4.39 -24.58
N ALA A 28 -7.86 3.65 -25.39
CA ALA A 28 -6.83 2.74 -24.87
C ALA A 28 -5.74 3.48 -24.10
N GLU A 29 -5.28 4.62 -24.63
CA GLU A 29 -4.28 5.46 -23.98
C GLU A 29 -4.81 6.02 -22.66
N ASP A 30 -6.05 6.50 -22.64
CA ASP A 30 -6.72 6.99 -21.42
C ASP A 30 -6.97 5.87 -20.39
N LEU A 31 -7.40 4.68 -20.81
CA LEU A 31 -7.54 3.50 -19.94
C LEU A 31 -6.20 3.12 -19.31
N VAL A 32 -5.14 3.00 -20.11
CA VAL A 32 -3.81 2.66 -19.61
C VAL A 32 -3.27 3.73 -18.65
N LEU A 33 -3.54 5.02 -18.91
CA LEU A 33 -3.17 6.14 -18.04
C LEU A 33 -4.02 6.20 -16.75
N GLY A 34 -5.33 5.95 -16.83
CA GLY A 34 -6.24 5.91 -15.68
C GLY A 34 -6.00 4.70 -14.77
N MET A 35 -5.48 3.60 -15.31
CA MET A 35 -5.15 2.43 -14.51
C MET A 35 -3.86 2.58 -13.70
N LEU A 36 -2.97 3.50 -14.07
CA LEU A 36 -1.85 3.91 -13.21
C LEU A 36 -2.33 4.59 -11.92
N THR A 37 -3.57 5.10 -11.89
CA THR A 37 -4.18 5.73 -10.71
C THR A 37 -5.06 4.79 -9.86
N LEU A 38 -5.28 3.54 -10.28
CA LEU A 38 -6.08 2.55 -9.52
C LEU A 38 -5.29 1.79 -8.45
N THR A 39 -4.06 2.18 -8.15
CA THR A 39 -3.40 1.66 -6.96
C THR A 39 -4.19 2.06 -5.72
N PRO A 40 -4.58 1.11 -4.84
CA PRO A 40 -5.24 1.48 -3.59
C PRO A 40 -4.37 2.49 -2.86
N PRO A 41 -4.98 3.57 -2.32
CA PRO A 41 -4.24 4.65 -1.71
C PRO A 41 -3.34 4.04 -0.63
N ASN A 42 -2.08 4.50 -0.57
CA ASN A 42 -1.12 4.03 0.42
C ASN A 42 -1.42 4.65 1.78
N GLU A 43 -2.63 4.39 2.28
CA GLU A 43 -3.09 4.83 3.57
C GLU A 43 -2.37 4.06 4.66
N ALA A 44 -2.22 4.72 5.81
CA ALA A 44 -1.69 4.06 6.99
C ALA A 44 -2.63 2.92 7.38
N LEU A 45 -2.09 1.71 7.47
CA LEU A 45 -2.81 0.52 7.89
C LEU A 45 -3.32 0.73 9.31
N THR A 46 -4.56 0.33 9.59
CA THR A 46 -5.04 0.29 10.96
C THR A 46 -4.50 -0.95 11.68
N ILE A 47 -4.53 -0.95 13.02
CA ILE A 47 -4.14 -2.12 13.82
C ILE A 47 -4.97 -3.36 13.46
N GLU A 48 -6.25 -3.16 13.17
CA GLU A 48 -7.15 -4.24 12.78
C GLU A 48 -6.69 -4.88 11.46
N GLN A 49 -6.33 -4.06 10.46
CA GLN A 49 -5.77 -4.56 9.20
C GLN A 49 -4.44 -5.28 9.42
N LEU A 50 -3.57 -4.76 10.30
CA LEU A 50 -2.31 -5.44 10.65
C LEU A 50 -2.54 -6.80 11.30
N ARG A 51 -3.62 -6.95 12.08
CA ARG A 51 -4.01 -8.24 12.66
C ARG A 51 -4.39 -9.26 11.59
N GLU A 52 -5.03 -8.81 10.52
CA GLU A 52 -5.36 -9.66 9.38
C GLU A 52 -4.11 -10.01 8.55
N MET A 53 -3.13 -9.10 8.52
CA MET A 53 -1.86 -9.24 7.81
C MET A 53 -0.75 -9.94 8.64
N VAL A 54 -1.09 -10.71 9.68
CA VAL A 54 -0.09 -11.46 10.46
C VAL A 54 0.63 -12.47 9.56
N GLY A 55 1.95 -12.38 9.52
CA GLY A 55 2.82 -13.15 8.64
C GLY A 55 3.13 -12.48 7.30
N GLU A 56 2.50 -11.35 6.99
CA GLU A 56 2.78 -10.56 5.79
C GLU A 56 3.78 -9.43 6.06
N PRO A 57 4.57 -9.03 5.04
CA PRO A 57 5.47 -7.89 5.14
C PRO A 57 4.70 -6.57 5.05
N VAL A 58 5.03 -5.65 5.96
CA VAL A 58 4.52 -4.28 5.99
C VAL A 58 5.68 -3.30 6.11
N TRP A 59 5.51 -2.11 5.53
CA TRP A 59 6.47 -1.02 5.66
C TRP A 59 6.13 -0.18 6.88
N VAL A 60 6.97 -0.17 7.91
CA VAL A 60 6.79 0.68 9.09
C VAL A 60 7.69 1.90 8.99
N GLN A 61 7.15 3.08 9.30
CA GLN A 61 7.88 4.34 9.28
C GLN A 61 7.34 5.29 10.35
N THR A 62 8.22 6.15 10.87
CA THR A 62 7.84 7.27 11.73
C THR A 62 7.43 8.45 10.84
N PRO A 63 6.21 9.01 11.00
CA PRO A 63 5.79 10.17 10.23
C PRO A 63 6.76 11.34 10.42
N GLY A 64 7.24 11.91 9.32
CA GLY A 64 8.20 13.03 9.34
C GLY A 64 9.68 12.64 9.40
N ILE A 65 10.00 11.34 9.50
CA ILE A 65 11.41 10.88 9.45
C ILE A 65 11.55 9.64 8.54
N PRO A 66 11.72 9.84 7.22
CA PRO A 66 11.70 8.73 6.26
C PRO A 66 12.83 7.73 6.46
N GLN A 67 13.97 8.16 7.03
CA GLN A 67 15.16 7.34 7.28
C GLN A 67 14.95 6.17 8.26
N TYR A 68 13.89 6.21 9.08
CA TYR A 68 13.53 5.11 9.99
C TYR A 68 12.52 4.14 9.35
N GLY A 69 12.17 4.35 8.09
CA GLY A 69 11.31 3.46 7.32
C GLY A 69 11.99 2.12 7.05
N ARG A 70 11.30 1.00 7.33
CA ARG A 70 11.81 -0.34 7.03
C ARG A 70 10.70 -1.35 6.81
N TRP A 71 11.03 -2.40 6.07
CA TRP A 71 10.18 -3.60 5.96
C TRP A 71 10.27 -4.44 7.22
N VAL A 72 9.11 -4.85 7.73
CA VAL A 72 8.95 -5.75 8.86
C VAL A 72 7.85 -6.75 8.57
N ILE A 73 7.94 -7.96 9.11
CA ILE A 73 6.84 -8.93 9.02
C ILE A 73 6.01 -8.79 10.27
N VAL A 74 4.68 -8.73 10.14
CA VAL A 74 3.79 -8.64 11.30
C VAL A 74 3.78 -9.96 12.05
N ALA A 75 4.25 -9.97 13.29
CA ALA A 75 4.19 -11.14 14.17
C ALA A 75 2.91 -11.15 15.01
N GLY A 76 2.38 -9.98 15.33
CA GLY A 76 1.15 -9.82 16.10
C GLY A 76 0.87 -8.37 16.42
N VAL A 77 -0.35 -8.09 16.88
CA VAL A 77 -0.74 -6.77 17.35
C VAL A 77 -1.43 -6.91 18.69
N ASP A 78 -1.15 -5.96 19.56
CA ASP A 78 -1.79 -5.84 20.87
C ASP A 78 -2.29 -4.42 21.06
N THR A 79 -3.48 -4.29 21.61
CA THR A 79 -4.15 -3.02 21.85
C THR A 79 -4.60 -2.99 23.31
N GLU A 80 -3.73 -2.45 24.17
CA GLU A 80 -3.96 -2.39 25.62
C GLU A 80 -3.92 -0.94 26.12
N TYR A 81 -4.87 -0.57 26.97
CA TYR A 81 -4.89 0.72 27.68
C TYR A 81 -4.57 1.97 26.82
N TRP A 82 -5.25 2.11 25.68
CA TRP A 82 -5.07 3.24 24.73
C TRP A 82 -3.73 3.27 23.98
N GLN A 83 -2.93 2.22 24.11
CA GLN A 83 -1.71 2.04 23.33
C GLN A 83 -1.85 0.84 22.39
N SER A 84 -1.46 1.08 21.15
CA SER A 84 -1.38 0.05 20.13
C SER A 84 0.08 -0.35 19.96
N THR A 85 0.39 -1.63 20.10
CA THR A 85 1.73 -2.18 19.90
C THR A 85 1.73 -3.17 18.75
N LEU A 86 2.54 -2.88 17.73
CA LEU A 86 2.82 -3.80 16.64
C LEU A 86 4.06 -4.62 16.97
N TYR A 87 3.90 -5.93 17.10
CA TYR A 87 4.98 -6.88 17.19
C TYR A 87 5.41 -7.27 15.78
N CYS A 88 6.69 -7.09 15.49
CA CYS A 88 7.28 -7.49 14.24
C CYS A 88 8.10 -8.76 14.44
N GLN A 89 8.39 -9.45 13.35
CA GLN A 89 9.29 -10.60 13.35
C GLN A 89 10.75 -10.12 13.50
N GLY A 90 11.51 -10.76 14.40
CA GLY A 90 12.75 -10.20 14.95
C GLY A 90 12.43 -9.31 16.15
N ASP A 91 13.41 -8.96 16.99
CA ASP A 91 13.21 -8.23 18.26
C ASP A 91 12.76 -6.76 18.10
N TYR A 92 11.90 -6.47 17.13
CA TYR A 92 11.42 -5.15 16.76
C TYR A 92 9.95 -4.99 17.15
N THR A 93 9.65 -3.93 17.89
CA THR A 93 8.29 -3.63 18.36
C THR A 93 8.00 -2.15 18.17
N CYS A 94 6.92 -1.83 17.45
CA CYS A 94 6.46 -0.46 17.30
C CYS A 94 5.39 -0.17 18.36
N ARG A 95 5.80 0.42 19.49
CA ARG A 95 4.87 0.91 20.53
C ARG A 95 4.23 2.22 20.07
N ASN A 96 3.06 2.57 20.62
CA ASN A 96 2.29 3.76 20.24
C ASN A 96 1.99 3.85 18.74
N TYR A 97 1.67 2.71 18.12
CA TYR A 97 1.23 2.63 16.75
C TYR A 97 0.01 3.54 16.52
N GLY A 98 0.01 4.29 15.42
CA GLY A 98 -0.97 5.34 15.12
C GLY A 98 -0.58 6.73 15.62
N ARG A 99 0.48 6.84 16.46
CA ARG A 99 1.00 8.12 16.97
C ARG A 99 2.46 8.35 16.58
N ASP A 100 3.33 7.41 16.97
CA ASP A 100 4.77 7.49 16.72
C ASP A 100 5.20 6.64 15.51
N TRP A 101 4.41 5.62 15.18
CA TRP A 101 4.68 4.68 14.10
C TRP A 101 3.43 4.46 13.26
N LEU A 102 3.61 4.44 11.94
CA LEU A 102 2.60 4.09 10.96
C LEU A 102 3.13 2.96 10.09
N ALA A 103 2.28 1.98 9.78
CA ALA A 103 2.57 0.94 8.83
C ALA A 103 1.80 1.17 7.54
N TYR A 104 2.38 0.74 6.44
CA TYR A 104 1.86 0.89 5.09
C TYR A 104 2.08 -0.42 4.34
N ARG A 105 1.26 -0.68 3.32
CA ARG A 105 1.52 -1.83 2.41
C ARG A 105 2.75 -1.60 1.54
N ARG A 106 3.07 -0.33 1.26
CA ARG A 106 4.23 0.09 0.47
C ARG A 106 4.90 1.28 1.15
N PRO A 107 6.21 1.51 0.96
CA PRO A 107 6.83 2.75 1.38
C PRO A 107 6.02 3.94 0.83
N PRO A 108 5.69 4.96 1.65
CA PRO A 108 5.04 6.15 1.14
C PRO A 108 5.88 6.74 0.03
N GLU A 109 5.24 7.16 -1.07
CA GLU A 109 5.86 7.91 -2.16
C GLU A 109 6.26 9.29 -1.60
N GLY A 110 7.33 9.29 -0.81
CA GLY A 110 7.95 10.44 -0.19
C GLY A 110 9.38 10.52 -0.70
N GLU A 111 9.51 11.34 -1.74
CA GLU A 111 10.71 12.01 -2.26
C GLU A 111 11.91 11.08 -2.55
N GLU A 112 11.94 10.58 -3.79
CA GLU A 112 13.21 10.52 -4.52
C GLU A 112 13.84 11.93 -4.41
N GLU A 113 14.84 12.08 -3.54
CA GLU A 113 15.64 13.31 -3.48
C GLU A 113 16.29 13.55 -4.87
N PRO A 114 16.23 14.78 -5.41
CA PRO A 114 16.83 15.15 -6.70
C PRO A 114 18.36 15.15 -6.71
#